data_AF-A0A853EKB1-F1
#
_entry.id   AF-A0A853EKB1-F1
#
_cell.length_a   1.000
_cell.length_b   1.000
_cell.length_c   1.000
_cell.angle_alpha   90.00
_cell.angle_beta   90.00
_cell.angle_gamma   90.00
#
_symmetry.space_group_name_H-M   'P 1'
#
loop_
_entity.id
_entity.type
_entity.pdbx_description
1 polymer ?
#
loop_
_entity_poly.entity_id
_entity_poly.type
_entity_poly.pdbx_seq_one_letter_code
_entity_poly.pdbx_strand_id
1 'polypeptide(L)' 'MTTTTLPRRDVVKVFTREELEARRTTVVAELERRFGSLEHALEREACWDYDDETAGLFSEYQAVLFLLDD' A
#
# COMPACT_ATOMS: atom_id res chain seq x y z
N MET A 1 -24.10 -33.47 -9.37
CA MET A 1 -23.34 -32.51 -8.53
C MET A 1 -23.51 -31.13 -9.14
N THR A 2 -24.21 -30.21 -8.45
CA THR A 2 -24.46 -28.84 -8.93
C THR A 2 -23.49 -27.90 -8.23
N THR A 3 -22.47 -27.44 -8.96
CA THR A 3 -21.54 -26.40 -8.49
C THR A 3 -22.18 -25.04 -8.75
N THR A 4 -22.72 -24.40 -7.71
CA THR A 4 -23.18 -23.01 -7.79
C THR A 4 -21.97 -22.09 -7.67
N THR A 5 -21.50 -21.55 -8.80
CA THR A 5 -20.56 -20.42 -8.81
C THR A 5 -21.31 -19.17 -8.36
N LEU A 6 -21.02 -18.68 -7.15
CA LEU A 6 -21.49 -17.37 -6.72
C LEU A 6 -20.85 -16.31 -7.62
N PRO A 7 -21.60 -15.31 -8.10
CA PRO A 7 -21.00 -14.19 -8.82
C PRO A 7 -20.04 -13.50 -7.86
N ARG A 8 -18.74 -13.47 -8.19
CA ARG A 8 -17.81 -12.53 -7.55
C ARG A 8 -18.33 -11.15 -7.89
N ARG A 9 -18.99 -10.50 -6.94
CA ARG A 9 -19.22 -9.06 -7.01
C ARG A 9 -17.83 -8.45 -6.94
N ASP A 10 -17.35 -7.86 -8.03
CA ASP A 10 -16.14 -7.05 -8.01
C ASP A 10 -16.40 -5.85 -7.07
N VAL A 11 -16.09 -6.03 -5.78
CA VAL A 11 -16.33 -5.01 -4.76
C VAL A 11 -15.21 -3.99 -4.87
N VAL A 12 -15.44 -2.96 -5.68
CA VAL A 12 -14.61 -1.76 -5.65
C VAL A 12 -14.86 -1.09 -4.30
N LYS A 13 -13.86 -1.13 -3.41
CA LYS A 13 -13.92 -0.41 -2.14
C LYS A 13 -13.52 1.05 -2.40
N VAL A 14 -14.44 1.96 -2.13
CA VAL A 14 -14.17 3.40 -2.08
C VAL A 14 -13.64 3.73 -0.69
N PHE A 15 -12.59 4.53 -0.62
CA PHE A 15 -12.01 5.03 0.63
C PHE A 15 -12.30 6.52 0.76
N THR A 16 -12.53 7.00 1.98
CA THR A 16 -12.52 8.45 2.23
C THR A 16 -11.08 8.97 2.25
N ARG A 17 -10.91 10.28 2.07
CA ARG A 17 -9.61 10.93 2.21
C ARG A 17 -8.98 10.67 3.58
N GLU A 18 -9.76 10.77 4.66
CA GLU A 18 -9.28 10.53 6.02
C GLU A 18 -8.79 9.08 6.22
N GLU A 19 -9.49 8.10 5.63
CA GLU A 19 -9.05 6.70 5.65
C GLU A 19 -7.73 6.50 4.89
N LEU A 20 -7.54 7.19 3.76
CA LEU A 20 -6.31 7.14 2.99
C LEU A 20 -5.15 7.84 3.73
N GLU A 21 -5.39 8.98 4.38
CA GLU A 21 -4.39 9.68 5.18
C GLU A 21 -3.96 8.85 6.40
N ALA A 22 -4.91 8.19 7.08
CA ALA A 22 -4.61 7.27 8.17
C ALA A 22 -3.77 6.07 7.67
N ARG A 23 -4.13 5.50 6.51
CA ARG A 23 -3.37 4.39 5.91
C ARG A 23 -1.96 4.80 5.51
N ARG A 24 -1.81 5.97 4.87
CA ARG A 24 -0.51 6.57 4.54
C ARG A 24 0.36 6.67 5.78
N THR A 25 -0.20 7.18 6.88
CA THR A 25 0.52 7.34 8.15
C THR A 25 1.03 5.99 8.67
N THR A 26 0.19 4.96 8.65
CA THR A 26 0.59 3.60 9.06
C THR A 26 1.72 3.06 8.18
N VAL A 27 1.58 3.13 6.85
CA VAL A 27 2.61 2.62 5.94
C VAL A 27 3.93 3.37 6.08
N VAL A 28 3.89 4.70 6.24
CA VAL A 28 5.08 5.52 6.50
C VAL A 28 5.76 5.11 7.80
N ALA A 29 5.01 4.91 8.89
CA ALA A 29 5.59 4.47 10.15
C ALA A 29 6.27 3.10 10.06
N GLU A 30 5.72 2.17 9.26
CA GLU A 30 6.33 0.88 8.99
C GLU A 30 7.64 1.00 8.19
N LEU A 31 7.65 1.85 7.16
CA LEU A 31 8.85 2.13 6.35
C LEU A 31 9.93 2.82 7.17
N GLU A 32 9.58 3.83 7.97
CA GLU A 32 10.50 4.52 8.88
C GLU A 32 11.07 3.58 9.92
N ARG A 33 10.27 2.64 10.45
CA ARG A 33 10.79 1.62 11.38
C ARG A 33 11.84 0.72 10.73
N ARG A 34 11.72 0.41 9.44
CA ARG A 34 12.66 -0.47 8.72
C ARG A 34 13.92 0.24 8.26
N PHE A 35 13.78 1.47 7.74
CA PHE A 35 14.85 2.19 7.05
C PHE A 35 15.37 3.41 7.82
N GLY A 36 14.78 3.72 8.98
CA GLY A 36 15.12 4.85 9.83
C GLY A 36 14.45 6.17 9.42
N SER A 37 14.13 6.33 8.14
CA SER A 37 13.36 7.46 7.61
C SER A 37 12.63 7.07 6.33
N LEU A 38 11.58 7.80 5.98
CA LEU A 38 10.89 7.62 4.71
C LEU A 38 11.82 7.95 3.53
N GLU A 39 12.69 8.94 3.67
CA GLU A 39 13.68 9.32 2.64
C GLU A 39 14.59 8.14 2.30
N HIS A 40 15.22 7.51 3.31
CA HIS A 40 16.06 6.33 3.10
C HIS A 40 15.27 5.14 2.53
N ALA A 41 13.99 4.99 2.91
CA ALA A 41 13.14 3.96 2.33
C ALA A 41 12.94 4.20 0.82
N LEU A 42 12.67 5.42 0.39
CA LEU A 42 12.48 5.76 -1.02
C LEU A 42 13.77 5.67 -1.85
N GLU A 43 14.92 6.01 -1.28
CA GLU A 43 16.23 5.75 -1.91
C GLU A 43 16.46 4.25 -2.13
N ARG A 44 16.01 3.42 -1.18
CA ARG A 44 16.06 1.96 -1.30
C ARG A 44 15.08 1.42 -2.34
N GLU A 45 13.87 1.99 -2.41
CA GLU A 45 12.85 1.66 -3.42
C GLU A 45 13.45 1.81 -4.83
N ALA A 46 14.13 2.93 -5.09
CA ALA A 46 14.78 3.21 -6.36
C ALA A 46 15.88 2.21 -6.74
N CYS A 47 16.52 1.59 -5.73
CA CYS A 47 17.56 0.58 -5.93
C CYS A 47 17.02 -0.85 -6.13
N TRP A 48 15.71 -1.07 -5.94
CA TRP A 48 15.07 -2.40 -6.03
C TRP A 48 15.69 -3.46 -5.12
N ASP A 49 16.35 -3.04 -4.03
CA ASP A 49 17.11 -3.92 -3.14
C ASP A 49 16.40 -4.09 -1.79
N TYR A 50 15.31 -4.86 -1.79
CA TYR A 50 14.47 -5.13 -0.63
C TYR A 50 13.71 -6.46 -0.80
N ASP A 51 13.22 -7.01 0.31
CA ASP A 51 12.44 -8.24 0.36
C ASP A 51 10.98 -8.03 -0.09
N ASP A 52 10.26 -9.13 -0.34
CA ASP A 52 8.85 -9.11 -0.79
C ASP A 52 7.88 -8.42 0.18
N GLU A 53 8.11 -8.51 1.50
CA GLU A 53 7.25 -7.85 2.48
C GLU A 53 7.42 -6.34 2.38
N THR A 54 8.67 -5.88 2.23
CA THR A 54 8.98 -4.49 1.95
C THR A 54 8.44 -4.04 0.59
N ALA A 55 8.47 -4.89 -0.44
CA ALA A 55 7.86 -4.60 -1.74
C ALA A 55 6.35 -4.33 -1.62
N GLY A 56 5.67 -5.07 -0.75
CA GLY A 56 4.26 -4.84 -0.41
C GLY A 56 4.01 -3.46 0.21
N LEU A 57 4.87 -3.04 1.14
CA LEU A 57 4.77 -1.71 1.76
C LEU A 57 4.97 -0.58 0.75
N PHE A 58 5.96 -0.70 -0.13
CA PHE A 58 6.18 0.27 -1.20
C PHE A 58 4.97 0.34 -2.15
N SER A 59 4.45 -0.82 -2.57
CA SER A 59 3.26 -0.86 -3.43
C SER A 59 2.04 -0.20 -2.77
N GLU A 60 1.83 -0.41 -1.46
CA GLU A 60 0.72 0.23 -0.75
C GLU A 60 0.94 1.74 -0.60
N TYR A 61 2.16 2.17 -0.28
CA TYR A 61 2.53 3.59 -0.19
C TYR A 61 2.22 4.33 -1.50
N GLN A 62 2.68 3.80 -2.64
CA GLN A 62 2.45 4.39 -3.96
C GLN A 62 0.95 4.38 -4.33
N ALA A 63 0.23 3.31 -4.00
CA ALA A 63 -1.21 3.23 -4.24
C ALA A 63 -2.00 4.27 -3.44
N VAL A 64 -1.64 4.49 -2.16
CA VAL A 64 -2.31 5.48 -1.32
C VAL A 64 -2.00 6.90 -1.78
N LEU A 65 -0.75 7.20 -2.16
CA LEU A 65 -0.40 8.49 -2.75
C LEU A 65 -1.19 8.78 -4.02
N PHE A 66 -1.27 7.79 -4.93
CA PHE A 66 -2.06 7.92 -6.15
C PHE A 66 -3.53 8.24 -5.87
N LEU A 67 -4.13 7.58 -4.87
CA LEU A 67 -5.54 7.81 -4.51
C LEU A 67 -5.78 9.14 -3.76
N LEU A 68 -4.74 9.76 -3.20
CA LEU A 68 -4.82 11.04 -2.50
C LEU A 68 -4.58 12.26 -3.41
N ASP A 69 -4.01 12.06 -4.59
CA ASP A 69 -3.68 13.11 -5.57
C ASP A 69 -4.91 13.55 -6.42
N ASP A 70 -6.07 12.90 -6.24
CA ASP A 70 -7.35 13.17 -6.93
C ASP A 70 -8.10 14.42 -6.40
#